data_AF-F0WXQ1-F1
#
_entry.id   AF-F0WXQ1-F1
#
_cell.length_a   1.000
_cell.length_b   1.000
_cell.length_c   1.000
_cell.angle_alpha   90.00
_cell.angle_beta   90.00
_cell.angle_gamma   90.00
#
_symmetry.space_group_name_H-M   'P 1'
#
loop_
_entity.id
_entity.type
_entity.pdbx_description
1 polymer ?
#
loop_
_entity_poly.entity_id
_entity_poly.type
_entity_poly.pdbx_seq_one_letter_code
_entity_poly.pdbx_strand_id
1 'polypeptide(L)'
;MAKKNGILPLSTIEEHLYQRLPAEYRITTETVDCINDCVTEFLRVTTKEANRLAELGATREHFRVQESHLSTAANNLQLQALLTDVDLQKRANRHALTTKRKRDRAKMSGNEQLIAEQKKLFELASIKAKSEGWQ
;
A
#
# COMPACT_ATOMS: atom_id res chain seq x y z
N MET A 1 11.03 32.85 3.55
CA MET A 1 10.38 31.96 2.56
C MET A 1 9.72 30.83 3.34
N ALA A 2 8.39 30.76 3.33
CA ALA A 2 7.67 29.68 4.01
C ALA A 2 7.96 28.36 3.29
N LYS A 3 8.29 27.30 4.03
CA LYS A 3 8.38 25.94 3.47
C LYS A 3 7.04 25.62 2.83
N LYS A 4 7.02 25.32 1.52
CA LYS A 4 5.84 24.78 0.85
C LYS A 4 5.51 23.44 1.52
N ASN A 5 4.41 23.38 2.26
CA ASN A 5 3.94 22.19 2.96
C ASN A 5 3.20 21.25 1.99
N GLY A 6 3.88 20.85 0.92
CA GLY A 6 3.36 19.84 0.00
C GLY A 6 3.35 18.46 0.67
N ILE A 7 2.27 17.70 0.51
CA ILE A 7 2.13 16.39 1.16
C ILE A 7 2.96 15.31 0.46
N LEU A 8 3.17 15.45 -0.85
CA LEU A 8 3.94 14.49 -1.65
C LEU A 8 5.34 15.04 -1.96
N PRO A 9 6.38 14.18 -1.98
CA PRO A 9 7.67 14.55 -2.54
C PRO A 9 7.53 15.01 -3.99
N LEU A 10 8.24 16.07 -4.37
CA LEU A 10 8.19 16.62 -5.74
C LEU A 10 8.58 15.56 -6.79
N SER A 11 9.59 14.74 -6.49
CA SER A 11 10.02 13.65 -7.36
C SER A 11 8.93 12.61 -7.62
N THR A 12 8.06 12.34 -6.64
CA THR A 12 6.92 11.42 -6.81
C THR A 12 5.87 11.98 -7.76
N ILE A 13 5.64 13.29 -7.71
CA ILE A 13 4.72 13.96 -8.63
C ILE A 13 5.30 13.94 -10.05
N GLU A 14 6.57 14.31 -10.20
CA GLU A 14 7.27 14.27 -11.48
C GLU A 14 7.23 12.87 -12.12
N GLU A 15 7.58 11.83 -11.36
CA GLU A 15 7.52 10.44 -11.82
C GLU A 15 6.11 10.07 -12.31
N HIS A 16 5.07 10.43 -11.54
CA HIS A 16 3.69 10.16 -11.91
C HIS A 16 3.21 10.90 -13.15
N LEU A 17 3.76 12.10 -13.41
CA LEU A 17 3.44 12.86 -14.62
C LEU A 17 4.16 12.27 -15.83
N TYR A 18 5.45 11.93 -15.73
CA TYR A 18 6.18 11.29 -16.82
C TYR A 18 5.63 9.91 -17.21
N GLN A 19 4.98 9.20 -16.29
CA GLN A 19 4.28 7.95 -16.58
C GLN A 19 2.97 8.14 -17.37
N ARG A 20 2.36 9.32 -17.33
CA ARG A 20 1.03 9.59 -17.89
C ARG A 20 1.04 10.55 -19.07
N LEU A 21 2.04 11.42 -19.14
CA LEU A 21 2.20 12.41 -20.20
C LEU A 21 3.24 11.92 -21.21
N PRO A 22 3.04 12.18 -22.51
CA PRO A 22 4.05 11.94 -23.54
C PRO A 22 5.39 12.63 -23.23
N ALA A 23 6.50 12.03 -23.67
CA ALA A 23 7.85 12.50 -23.36
C ALA A 23 8.20 13.89 -23.94
N GLU A 24 7.39 14.37 -24.89
CA GLU A 24 7.51 15.70 -25.51
C GLU A 24 7.03 16.84 -24.61
N TYR A 25 6.25 16.55 -23.56
CA TYR A 25 5.81 17.57 -22.61
C TYR A 25 6.94 17.93 -21.65
N ARG A 26 7.30 19.22 -21.63
CA ARG A 26 8.22 19.77 -20.63
C ARG A 26 7.45 20.09 -19.35
N ILE A 27 7.77 19.37 -18.28
CA ILE A 27 7.21 19.59 -16.96
C ILE A 27 8.12 20.57 -16.22
N THR A 28 7.60 21.73 -15.81
CA THR A 28 8.36 22.71 -15.04
C THR A 28 8.17 22.49 -13.54
N THR A 29 9.13 22.96 -12.73
CA THR A 29 9.01 22.92 -11.27
C THR A 29 7.78 23.67 -10.76
N GLU A 30 7.39 24.77 -11.42
CA GLU A 30 6.16 25.51 -11.08
C GLU A 30 4.90 24.66 -11.31
N THR A 31 4.84 23.87 -12.39
CA THR A 31 3.75 22.93 -12.63
C THR A 31 3.67 21.87 -11.54
N VAL A 32 4.82 21.29 -11.16
CA VAL A 32 4.89 20.26 -10.09
C VAL A 32 4.43 20.84 -8.76
N ASP A 33 4.86 22.05 -8.42
CA ASP A 33 4.45 22.75 -7.21
C ASP A 33 2.95 23.02 -7.19
N CYS A 34 2.38 23.52 -8.31
CA CYS A 34 0.95 23.77 -8.43
C CYS A 34 0.14 22.48 -8.26
N ILE A 35 0.59 21.37 -8.85
CA ILE A 35 -0.05 20.06 -8.67
C ILE A 35 0.04 19.61 -7.21
N ASN A 36 1.16 19.85 -6.52
CA ASN A 36 1.30 19.50 -5.11
C ASN A 36 0.31 20.28 -4.23
N ASP A 37 0.10 21.56 -4.53
CA ASP A 37 -0.92 22.39 -3.87
C ASP A 37 -2.32 21.84 -4.13
N CYS A 38 -2.64 21.44 -5.37
CA CYS A 38 -3.90 20.79 -5.71
C CYS A 38 -4.11 19.46 -4.97
N VAL A 39 -3.08 18.61 -4.87
CA VAL A 39 -3.14 17.34 -4.15
C VAL A 39 -3.37 17.57 -2.65
N THR A 40 -2.68 18.56 -2.09
CA THR A 40 -2.83 18.94 -0.68
C THR A 40 -4.25 19.40 -0.38
N GLU A 41 -4.81 20.25 -1.25
CA GLU A 41 -6.19 20.72 -1.12
C GLU A 41 -7.21 19.59 -1.32
N PHE A 42 -6.98 18.72 -2.31
CA PHE A 42 -7.81 17.54 -2.55
C PHE A 42 -7.90 16.64 -1.30
N LEU A 43 -6.77 16.39 -0.65
CA LEU A 43 -6.74 15.61 0.60
C LEU A 43 -7.45 16.34 1.73
N ARG A 44 -7.29 17.67 1.84
CA ARG A 44 -7.99 18.48 2.84
C ARG A 44 -9.50 18.37 2.68
N VAL A 45 -10.02 18.57 1.47
CA VAL A 45 -11.46 18.53 1.18
C VAL A 45 -12.02 17.12 1.42
N THR A 46 -11.36 16.10 0.89
CA THR A 46 -11.81 14.70 1.03
C THR A 46 -11.81 14.26 2.49
N THR A 47 -10.76 14.62 3.24
CA THR A 47 -10.65 14.30 4.67
C THR A 47 -11.69 15.05 5.48
N LYS A 48 -11.96 16.32 5.18
CA LYS A 48 -13.00 17.11 5.84
C LYS A 48 -14.38 16.47 5.67
N GLU A 49 -14.72 16.03 4.47
CA GLU A 49 -16.01 15.38 4.22
C GLU A 49 -16.09 14.01 4.92
N ALA A 50 -15.01 13.22 4.89
CA ALA A 50 -14.97 11.94 5.59
C ALA A 50 -15.08 12.09 7.12
N ASN A 51 -14.46 13.13 7.70
CA ASN A 51 -14.62 13.47 9.11
C ASN A 51 -16.06 13.85 9.43
N ARG A 52 -16.69 14.71 8.62
CA ARG A 52 -18.10 15.09 8.80
C ARG A 52 -19.02 13.86 8.81
N LEU A 53 -18.79 12.89 7.92
CA LEU A 53 -19.55 11.65 7.88
C LEU A 53 -19.29 10.76 9.11
N ALA A 54 -18.06 10.71 9.60
CA ALA A 54 -17.70 9.99 10.81
C ALA A 54 -18.33 10.62 12.07
N GLU A 55 -18.37 11.95 12.13
CA GLU A 55 -19.03 12.72 13.21
C GLU A 55 -20.53 12.45 13.26
N LEU A 56 -21.21 12.48 12.10
CA LEU A 56 -22.67 12.26 12.02
C LEU A 56 -23.11 10.90 12.54
N GLY A 57 -22.28 9.87 12.41
CA GLY A 57 -22.57 8.51 12.87
C GLY A 57 -22.17 8.23 14.32
N ALA A 58 -21.52 9.17 15.01
CA ALA A 58 -20.94 8.94 16.33
C ALA A 58 -21.83 9.47 17.48
N THR A 59 -21.93 8.68 18.56
CA THR A 59 -22.68 9.04 19.76
C THR A 59 -21.83 9.73 20.85
N ARG A 60 -20.49 9.76 20.76
CA ARG A 60 -19.57 10.44 21.71
C ARG A 60 -18.25 10.91 21.05
N GLU A 61 -17.56 11.84 21.74
CA GLU A 61 -16.38 12.67 21.44
C GLU A 61 -15.15 12.05 20.71
N HIS A 62 -15.17 10.75 20.37
CA HIS A 62 -14.07 10.08 19.67
C HIS A 62 -14.59 9.32 18.46
N PHE A 63 -14.88 10.05 17.38
CA PHE A 63 -15.18 9.44 16.09
C PHE A 63 -13.88 9.10 15.36
N ARG A 64 -13.89 7.99 14.62
CA ARG A 64 -12.76 7.54 13.81
C ARG A 64 -13.20 7.39 12.37
N VAL A 65 -12.45 7.98 11.43
CA VAL A 65 -12.70 7.80 10.00
C VAL A 65 -12.48 6.34 9.62
N GLN A 66 -13.50 5.73 9.03
CA GLN A 66 -13.48 4.38 8.47
C GLN A 66 -13.44 4.44 6.95
N GLU A 67 -13.12 3.31 6.32
CA GLU A 67 -13.09 3.16 4.86
C GLU A 67 -14.45 3.46 4.20
N SER A 68 -15.54 3.11 4.87
CA SER A 68 -16.91 3.45 4.45
C SER A 68 -17.12 4.95 4.35
N HIS A 69 -16.65 5.72 5.34
CA HIS A 69 -16.76 7.19 5.33
C HIS A 69 -15.99 7.81 4.17
N LEU A 70 -14.80 7.28 3.85
CA LEU A 70 -14.02 7.74 2.69
C LEU A 70 -14.72 7.42 1.35
N SER A 71 -15.32 6.23 1.25
CA SER A 71 -16.03 5.82 0.03
C SER A 71 -17.29 6.66 -0.19
N THR A 72 -18.04 6.94 0.87
CA THR A 72 -19.20 7.84 0.83
C THR A 72 -18.78 9.29 0.56
N ALA A 73 -17.69 9.78 1.16
CA ALA A 73 -17.16 11.11 0.89
C ALA A 73 -16.80 11.27 -0.59
N ALA A 74 -16.09 10.30 -1.17
CA ALA A 74 -15.76 10.31 -2.59
C ALA A 74 -17.01 10.33 -3.49
N ASN A 75 -18.06 9.59 -3.13
CA ASN A 75 -19.34 9.65 -3.85
C ASN A 75 -20.00 11.03 -3.75
N ASN A 76 -20.02 11.63 -2.55
CA ASN A 76 -20.58 12.98 -2.35
C ASN A 76 -19.81 14.05 -3.13
N LEU A 77 -18.49 13.87 -3.26
CA LEU A 77 -17.60 14.76 -4.01
C LEU A 77 -17.53 14.45 -5.52
N GLN A 78 -18.36 13.53 -6.02
CA GLN A 78 -18.43 13.15 -7.44
C GLN A 78 -17.10 12.57 -7.98
N LEU A 79 -16.40 11.80 -7.14
CA LEU A 79 -15.12 11.15 -7.46
C LEU A 79 -15.29 9.66 -7.78
N GLN A 80 -16.45 9.26 -8.34
CA GLN A 80 -16.80 7.84 -8.51
C GLN A 80 -15.83 7.11 -9.43
N ALA A 81 -15.28 7.78 -10.43
CA ALA A 81 -14.29 7.21 -11.34
C ALA A 81 -13.03 6.70 -10.59
N LEU A 82 -12.64 7.39 -9.51
CA LEU A 82 -11.48 7.01 -8.70
C LEU A 82 -11.75 5.81 -7.79
N LEU A 83 -13.02 5.54 -7.44
CA LEU A 83 -13.37 4.46 -6.51
C LEU A 83 -13.04 3.08 -7.08
N THR A 84 -13.21 2.89 -8.38
CA THR A 84 -12.85 1.63 -9.07
C THR A 84 -11.36 1.32 -8.90
N ASP A 85 -10.50 2.30 -9.14
CA ASP A 85 -9.05 2.14 -9.04
C ASP A 85 -8.61 1.93 -7.59
N VAL A 86 -9.24 2.66 -6.66
CA VAL A 86 -9.00 2.50 -5.22
C VAL A 86 -9.33 1.08 -4.76
N ASP A 87 -10.43 0.49 -5.24
CA ASP A 87 -10.83 -0.86 -4.88
C ASP A 87 -9.90 -1.93 -5.47
N LEU A 88 -9.42 -1.74 -6.70
CA LEU A 88 -8.39 -2.59 -7.29
C LEU A 88 -7.11 -2.56 -6.45
N GLN A 89 -6.66 -1.36 -6.08
CA GLN A 89 -5.44 -1.19 -5.26
C GLN A 89 -5.59 -1.78 -3.86
N LYS A 90 -6.75 -1.64 -3.23
CA LYS A 90 -7.04 -2.27 -1.92
C LYS A 90 -6.92 -3.79 -1.99
N ARG A 91 -7.43 -4.43 -3.04
CA ARG A 91 -7.32 -5.88 -3.22
C ARG A 91 -5.85 -6.28 -3.32
N ALA A 92 -5.06 -5.60 -4.16
CA ALA A 92 -3.62 -5.83 -4.28
C ALA A 92 -2.89 -5.70 -2.93
N ASN A 93 -3.19 -4.64 -2.17
CA ASN A 93 -2.59 -4.39 -0.85
C ASN A 93 -2.93 -5.47 0.18
N ARG A 94 -4.18 -5.97 0.21
CA ARG A 94 -4.58 -7.08 1.11
C ARG A 94 -3.80 -8.36 0.78
N HIS A 95 -3.59 -8.67 -0.49
CA HIS A 95 -2.77 -9.80 -0.91
C HIS A 95 -1.30 -9.67 -0.48
N ALA A 96 -0.73 -8.47 -0.61
CA ALA A 96 0.64 -8.21 -0.14
C ALA A 96 0.77 -8.39 1.39
N LEU A 97 -0.20 -7.88 2.17
CA LEU A 97 -0.18 -7.96 3.63
C LEU A 97 -0.32 -9.40 4.15
N THR A 98 -1.21 -10.19 3.55
CA THR A 98 -1.39 -11.60 3.91
C THR A 98 -0.15 -12.43 3.57
N THR A 99 0.51 -12.15 2.45
CA THR A 99 1.77 -12.79 2.06
C THR A 99 2.89 -12.47 3.06
N LYS A 100 3.00 -11.21 3.49
CA LYS A 100 3.97 -10.80 4.53
C LYS A 100 3.72 -11.53 5.85
N ARG A 101 2.48 -11.57 6.33
CA ARG A 101 2.13 -12.28 7.58
C ARG A 101 2.43 -13.78 7.53
N LYS A 102 2.22 -14.42 6.37
CA LYS A 102 2.60 -15.83 6.16
C LYS A 102 4.11 -16.03 6.27
N ARG A 103 4.92 -15.14 5.68
CA ARG A 103 6.39 -15.17 5.81
C ARG A 103 6.84 -14.97 7.26
N ASP A 104 6.24 -14.01 7.97
CA ASP A 104 6.60 -13.73 9.35
C ASP A 104 6.23 -14.90 10.28
N ARG A 105 5.07 -15.53 10.07
CA ARG A 105 4.66 -16.75 10.80
C ARG A 105 5.58 -17.95 10.50
N ALA A 106 6.04 -18.09 9.25
CA ALA A 106 7.00 -19.13 8.89
C ALA A 106 8.37 -18.95 9.58
N LYS A 107 8.77 -17.71 9.88
CA LYS A 107 10.01 -17.42 10.63
C LYS A 107 9.91 -17.67 12.13
N MET A 108 8.70 -17.68 12.69
CA MET A 108 8.46 -17.84 14.14
C MET A 108 8.11 -19.27 14.57
N SER A 109 8.01 -20.23 13.63
CA SER A 109 7.82 -21.65 13.98
C SER A 109 9.14 -22.21 14.53
N GLY A 110 9.12 -22.68 15.78
CA GLY A 110 10.27 -23.27 16.49
C GLY A 110 10.90 -24.43 15.71
N ASN A 111 12.23 -24.38 15.60
CA ASN A 111 13.00 -24.99 14.52
C ASN A 111 13.56 -26.38 14.86
N GLU A 112 13.54 -26.83 16.12
CA GLU A 112 14.29 -28.02 16.54
C GLU A 112 13.78 -29.34 15.95
N GLN A 113 12.46 -29.58 15.99
CA GLN A 113 11.87 -30.80 15.41
C GLN A 113 12.02 -30.81 13.88
N LEU A 114 11.85 -29.64 13.24
CA LEU A 114 12.02 -29.49 11.79
C LEU A 114 13.48 -29.70 11.36
N ILE A 115 14.46 -29.23 12.14
CA ILE A 115 15.89 -29.47 11.89
C ILE A 115 16.22 -30.95 12.07
N ALA A 116 15.67 -31.61 13.09
CA ALA A 116 15.90 -33.04 13.31
C ALA A 116 15.34 -33.88 12.16
N GLU A 117 14.13 -33.56 11.68
CA GLU A 117 13.51 -34.21 10.53
C GLU A 117 14.30 -33.95 9.24
N GLN A 118 14.75 -32.71 9.02
CA GLN A 118 15.59 -32.35 7.88
C GLN A 118 16.91 -33.14 7.87
N LYS A 119 17.59 -33.28 9.02
CA LYS A 119 18.82 -34.07 9.14
C LYS A 119 18.59 -35.54 8.80
N LYS A 120 17.51 -36.13 9.32
CA LYS A 120 17.14 -37.51 9.02
C LYS A 120 16.91 -37.74 7.52
N LEU A 121 16.24 -36.80 6.85
CA LEU A 121 16.03 -36.86 5.41
C LEU A 121 17.35 -36.75 4.62
N PHE A 122 18.28 -35.89 5.05
CA PHE A 122 19.60 -35.80 4.42
C PHE A 122 20.45 -37.06 4.59
N GLU A 123 20.41 -37.71 5.76
CA GLU A 123 21.09 -38.98 5.99
C GLU A 123 20.54 -40.08 5.09
N LEU A 124 19.21 -40.21 5.01
CA LEU A 124 18.56 -41.19 4.12
C LEU A 124 18.92 -40.93 2.65
N ALA A 125 18.91 -39.67 2.22
CA ALA A 125 19.30 -39.30 0.86
C ALA A 125 20.78 -39.59 0.58
N SER A 126 21.68 -39.34 1.54
CA SER A 126 23.12 -39.62 1.39
C SER A 126 23.39 -41.13 1.32
N ILE A 127 22.72 -41.93 2.15
CA ILE A 127 22.83 -43.40 2.09
C ILE A 127 22.36 -43.90 0.72
N LYS A 128 21.22 -43.39 0.24
CA LYS A 128 20.68 -43.76 -1.08
C LYS A 128 21.62 -43.36 -2.22
N ALA A 129 22.14 -42.14 -2.23
CA ALA A 129 23.07 -41.67 -3.26
C ALA A 129 24.36 -42.51 -3.31
N LYS A 130 24.90 -42.91 -2.15
CA LYS A 130 26.05 -43.83 -2.07
C LYS A 130 25.72 -45.21 -2.61
N SER A 131 24.52 -45.74 -2.32
CA SER A 131 24.08 -47.03 -2.86
C SER A 131 23.86 -47.01 -4.38
N GLU A 132 23.55 -45.84 -4.94
CA GLU A 132 23.30 -45.64 -6.37
C GLU A 132 24.57 -45.19 -7.13
N GLY A 133 25.73 -45.11 -6.47
CA GLY A 133 27.02 -44.85 -7.11
C GLY A 133 27.27 -43.39 -7.53
N TRP A 134 26.54 -42.44 -6.95
CA TRP A 134 26.76 -41.01 -7.19
C TRP A 134 27.94 -40.54 -6.32
N GLN A 135 29.09 -40.28 -6.94
CA GLN A 135 30.26 -39.61 -6.34
C GLN A 135 30.65 -38.40 -7.19
#